data_AF-A0A448X8F4-F1
#
_entry.id   AF-A0A448X8F4-F1
#
_cell.length_a   1.000
_cell.length_b   1.000
_cell.length_c   1.000
_cell.angle_alpha   90.00
_cell.angle_beta   90.00
_cell.angle_gamma   90.00
#
_symmetry.space_group_name_H-M   'P 1'
#
loop_
_entity.id
_entity.type
_entity.pdbx_description
1 polymer ?
#
loop_
_entity_poly.entity_id
_entity_poly.type
_entity_poly.pdbx_seq_one_letter_code
_entity_poly.pdbx_strand_id
1 'polypeptide(L)'
;MECISSPLCISYPFGELNVELCDVKRSKKRPLWLVWQNRDNLSVHHHQKYNLIFKHGDDLRQDMLILQILRVSGFSDMTLFTCW
;
A
#
# COMPACT_ATOMS: atom_id res chain seq x y z
N MET A 1 -13.26 -12.03 15.69
CA MET A 1 -12.05 -11.49 15.03
C MET A 1 -12.52 -10.56 13.94
N GLU A 2 -12.41 -9.25 14.15
CA GLU A 2 -12.85 -8.27 13.16
C GLU A 2 -11.96 -8.36 11.91
N CYS A 3 -12.57 -8.48 10.74
CA CYS A 3 -11.86 -8.52 9.47
C CYS A 3 -11.62 -7.08 9.02
N ILE A 4 -10.37 -6.60 9.15
CA ILE A 4 -9.97 -5.30 8.61
C ILE A 4 -9.72 -5.47 7.11
N SER A 5 -10.40 -4.65 6.30
CA SER A 5 -10.09 -4.50 4.88
C SER A 5 -9.15 -3.34 4.64
N SER A 6 -8.46 -3.36 3.51
CA SER A 6 -7.60 -2.26 3.11
C SER A 6 -8.38 -0.95 3.00
N PRO A 7 -7.96 0.13 3.67
CA PRO A 7 -8.59 1.44 3.52
C PRO A 7 -8.39 2.03 2.11
N LEU A 8 -7.38 1.56 1.37
CA LEU A 8 -7.13 1.96 -0.01
C LEU A 8 -8.05 1.24 -1.02
N CYS A 9 -8.55 0.06 -0.66
CA CYS A 9 -9.52 -0.69 -1.46
C CYS A 9 -10.23 -1.74 -0.61
N ILE A 10 -11.52 -1.53 -0.39
CA ILE A 10 -12.32 -2.33 0.55
C ILE A 10 -12.47 -3.81 0.13
N SER A 11 -12.28 -4.11 -1.16
CA SER A 11 -12.35 -5.45 -1.73
C SER A 11 -11.14 -6.34 -1.36
N TYR A 12 -10.12 -5.78 -0.70
CA TYR A 12 -8.95 -6.52 -0.24
C TYR A 12 -9.00 -6.73 1.28
N PRO A 13 -9.63 -7.81 1.76
CA PRO A 13 -9.61 -8.16 3.17
C PRO A 13 -8.19 -8.56 3.58
N PHE A 14 -7.68 -7.97 4.66
CA PHE A 14 -6.39 -8.36 5.18
C PHE A 14 -6.47 -9.67 5.96
N GLY A 15 -5.44 -10.50 5.76
CA GLY A 15 -5.16 -11.65 6.60
C GLY A 15 -4.35 -11.30 7.83
N GLU A 16 -3.54 -12.24 8.30
CA GLU A 16 -2.66 -12.01 9.44
C GLU A 16 -1.52 -11.06 9.07
N LEU A 17 -1.14 -10.19 10.02
CA LEU A 17 0.03 -9.32 9.88
C LEU A 17 1.30 -10.17 10.00
N ASN A 18 2.13 -10.17 8.97
CA ASN A 18 3.43 -10.80 8.99
C ASN A 18 4.48 -9.83 9.58
N VAL A 19 4.65 -9.89 10.90
CA VAL A 19 5.55 -9.00 11.65
C VAL A 19 7.01 -9.14 11.23
N GLU A 20 7.44 -10.33 10.82
CA GLU A 20 8.83 -10.58 10.38
C GLU A 20 9.20 -9.81 9.11
N LEU A 21 8.20 -9.53 8.27
CA LEU A 21 8.37 -8.75 7.04
C LEU A 21 8.05 -7.27 7.22
N CYS A 22 7.53 -6.88 8.38
CA CYS A 22 7.28 -5.49 8.72
C CYS A 22 8.60 -4.79 9.05
N ASP A 23 8.71 -3.52 8.69
CA ASP A 23 9.94 -2.75 8.82
C ASP A 23 9.65 -1.27 9.04
N VAL A 24 10.60 -0.53 9.59
CA VAL A 24 10.53 0.93 9.69
C VAL A 24 11.50 1.51 8.66
N LYS A 25 10.98 2.10 7.59
CA LYS A 25 11.83 2.62 6.53
C LYS A 25 12.70 3.77 7.02
N ARG A 26 13.92 3.88 6.47
CA ARG A 26 14.95 4.82 6.94
C ARG A 26 14.78 6.27 6.44
N SER A 27 13.62 6.63 5.90
CA SER A 27 13.38 8.01 5.45
C SER A 27 13.18 8.97 6.63
N LYS A 28 13.24 10.28 6.37
CA LYS A 28 13.14 11.35 7.39
C LYS A 28 11.94 11.21 8.33
N LYS A 29 10.82 10.68 7.83
CA LYS A 29 9.55 10.51 8.56
C LYS A 29 9.36 9.11 9.14
N ARG A 30 10.29 8.19 8.87
CA ARG A 30 10.30 6.80 9.38
C ARG A 30 8.95 6.08 9.24
N PRO A 31 8.39 5.97 8.02
CA PRO A 31 7.10 5.35 7.84
C PRO A 31 7.18 3.84 8.11
N LEU A 32 6.08 3.29 8.62
CA LEU A 32 5.97 1.86 8.90
C LEU A 32 5.61 1.14 7.60
N TRP A 33 6.37 0.11 7.30
CA TRP A 33 6.08 -0.86 6.24
C TRP A 33 5.38 -2.05 6.87
N LEU A 34 4.12 -2.23 6.54
CA LEU A 34 3.26 -3.26 7.10
C LEU A 34 2.92 -4.28 6.01
N VAL A 35 3.05 -5.57 6.34
CA VAL A 35 2.84 -6.67 5.41
C VAL A 35 1.78 -7.60 5.96
N TRP A 36 0.67 -7.76 5.25
CA TRP A 36 -0.38 -8.73 5.58
C TRP A 36 -0.38 -9.89 4.60
N GLN A 37 -0.78 -11.05 5.09
CA GLN A 37 -1.11 -12.18 4.23
C GLN A 37 -2.43 -11.89 3.49
N ASN A 38 -2.55 -12.38 2.26
CA ASN A 38 -3.81 -12.33 1.55
C ASN A 38 -4.69 -13.51 2.02
N ARG A 39 -5.94 -13.22 2.41
CA ARG A 39 -6.92 -14.23 2.87
C ARG A 39 -7.65 -14.94 1.73
N ASP A 40 -7.48 -14.48 0.49
CA ASP A 40 -8.09 -15.12 -0.67
C ASP A 40 -7.44 -16.48 -0.95
N ASN A 41 -8.26 -17.52 -1.11
CA ASN A 41 -7.80 -18.87 -1.46
C ASN A 41 -7.12 -18.91 -2.84
N LEU A 42 -7.44 -17.96 -3.73
CA LEU A 42 -6.80 -17.81 -5.04
C LEU A 42 -5.46 -17.05 -4.97
N SER A 43 -5.10 -16.50 -3.80
CA SER A 43 -3.88 -15.70 -3.63
C SER A 43 -2.58 -16.46 -3.88
N VAL A 44 -2.63 -17.80 -3.84
CA VAL A 44 -1.50 -18.69 -4.17
C VAL A 44 -0.98 -18.40 -5.58
N HIS A 45 -1.86 -18.03 -6.51
CA HIS A 45 -1.53 -17.77 -7.91
C HIS A 45 -1.20 -16.29 -8.18
N HIS A 46 -1.78 -15.35 -7.42
CA HIS A 46 -1.53 -13.92 -7.58
C HIS A 46 -1.63 -13.15 -6.25
N HIS A 47 -0.67 -12.26 -5.99
CA HIS A 47 -0.67 -11.34 -4.83
C HIS A 47 -0.85 -12.02 -3.47
N GLN A 48 0.10 -12.89 -3.11
CA GLN A 48 0.13 -13.62 -1.83
C GLN A 48 0.18 -12.71 -0.59
N LYS A 49 0.61 -11.45 -0.73
CA LYS A 49 0.78 -10.49 0.37
C LYS A 49 0.31 -9.11 -0.02
N TYR A 50 -0.25 -8.38 0.94
CA TYR A 50 -0.57 -6.98 0.84
C TYR A 50 0.48 -6.16 1.59
N ASN A 51 1.04 -5.15 0.92
CA ASN A 51 2.00 -4.24 1.53
C ASN A 51 1.36 -2.85 1.66
N LEU A 52 1.43 -2.25 2.85
CA LEU A 52 0.98 -0.88 3.10
C LEU A 52 2.11 -0.08 3.72
N ILE A 53 2.22 1.18 3.30
CA ILE A 53 3.05 2.15 4.00
C ILE A 53 2.14 3.00 4.87
N PHE A 54 2.36 2.94 6.18
CA PHE A 54 1.72 3.84 7.13
C PHE A 54 2.66 5.01 7.41
N LYS A 55 2.24 6.21 6.98
CA LYS A 55 2.93 7.48 7.24
C LYS A 55 2.15 8.25 8.29
N HIS A 56 2.82 8.66 9.37
CA HIS A 56 2.24 9.51 10.40
C HIS A 56 2.80 10.94 10.28
N GLY A 57 1.92 11.95 10.29
CA GLY A 57 2.32 13.35 10.26
C GLY A 57 2.78 13.87 8.88
N ASP A 58 2.42 13.17 7.81
CA ASP A 58 2.48 13.67 6.44
C ASP A 58 1.06 13.94 5.94
N ASP A 59 0.84 15.09 5.30
CA ASP A 59 -0.43 15.42 4.68
C ASP A 59 -0.52 14.80 3.29
N LEU A 60 -1.12 13.61 3.22
CA LEU A 60 -1.23 12.85 1.98
C LEU A 60 -2.28 13.39 1.00
N ARG A 61 -3.00 14.48 1.34
CA ARG A 61 -4.06 15.02 0.47
C ARG A 61 -3.50 15.50 -0.86
N GLN A 62 -2.29 16.06 -0.86
CA GLN A 62 -1.63 16.49 -2.08
C GLN A 62 -1.24 15.30 -2.95
N ASP A 63 -0.60 14.27 -2.37
CA ASP A 63 -0.23 13.05 -3.08
C ASP A 63 -1.47 12.35 -3.68
N MET A 64 -2.57 12.25 -2.91
CA MET A 64 -3.83 11.67 -3.37
C MET A 64 -4.38 12.41 -4.59
N LEU A 65 -4.38 13.74 -4.58
CA LEU A 65 -4.85 14.55 -5.70
C LEU A 65 -3.95 14.36 -6.93
N ILE A 66 -2.63 14.33 -6.75
CA ILE A 66 -1.70 14.09 -7.86
C ILE A 66 -1.91 12.71 -8.47
N LEU A 67 -2.07 11.67 -7.66
CA LEU A 67 -2.36 10.32 -8.15
C LEU A 67 -3.69 10.26 -8.91
N GLN A 68 -4.71 11.00 -8.45
CA GLN A 68 -5.99 11.11 -9.17
C GLN A 68 -5.83 11.80 -10.52
N ILE A 69 -5.08 12.90 -10.58
CA ILE A 69 -4.80 13.63 -11.82
C ILE A 69 -4.05 12.72 -12.80
N LEU A 70 -2.98 12.04 -12.37
CA LEU A 70 -2.21 11.12 -13.22
C LEU A 70 -3.08 10.01 -13.81
N ARG A 71 -4.02 9.47 -13.02
CA ARG A 71 -4.98 8.46 -13.47
C ARG A 71 -5.92 9.00 -14.55
N VAL A 72 -6.41 10.23 -14.41
CA VAL A 72 -7.30 10.87 -15.39
C VAL A 72 -6.54 11.25 -16.67
N SER A 73 -5.29 11.68 -16.53
CA SER A 73 -4.45 12.08 -17.66
C SER A 73 -3.94 10.91 -18.52
N GLY A 74 -4.30 9.66 -18.18
CA GLY A 74 -3.90 8.49 -18.98
C GLY A 74 -2.40 8.20 -18.96
N PHE A 75 -1.66 8.75 -17.98
CA PHE A 75 -0.25 8.46 -17.78
C PHE A 75 -0.11 7.00 -17.34
N SER A 76 0.09 6.11 -18.31
CA SER A 76 0.35 4.69 -18.12
C SER A 76 1.83 4.39 -17.85
N ASP A 77 2.70 5.37 -18.09
CA ASP A 77 4.15 5.24 -17.96
C ASP A 77 4.65 5.91 -16.67
N MET A 78 4.45 5.24 -15.53
CA MET A 78 4.98 5.65 -14.22
C MET A 78 6.52 5.55 -14.14
N THR A 79 7.19 5.08 -15.18
CA THR A 79 8.65 4.88 -15.24
C THR A 79 9.41 6.19 -15.02
N LEU A 80 8.85 7.33 -15.43
CA LEU A 80 9.45 8.66 -15.20
C LEU A 80 9.41 9.11 -13.72
N PHE A 81 8.58 8.51 -12.88
CA PHE A 81 8.53 8.82 -11.44
C PHE A 81 9.47 7.95 -10.59
N THR A 82 10.08 6.90 -11.17
CA THR A 82 11.08 6.06 -10.48
C THR A 82 12.51 6.58 -10.60
N CYS A 83 12.74 7.64 -11.39
CA CYS A 83 13.97 8.41 -11.38
C CYS A 83 13.92 9.57 -10.36
N TRP A 84 13.51 9.29 -9.12
CA TRP A 84 13.70 10.16 -7.95
C TRP A 84 13.81 9.30 -6.69
#